data_AF-A0AB36J3K1-F1
#
_entry.id   AF-A0AB36J3K1-F1
#
_cell.length_a   1.000
_cell.length_b   1.000
_cell.length_c   1.000
_cell.angle_alpha   90.00
_cell.angle_beta   90.00
_cell.angle_gamma   90.00
#
_symmetry.space_group_name_H-M   'P 1'
#
loop_
_entity.id
_entity.type
_entity.pdbx_description
1 polymer ?
#
loop_
_entity_poly.entity_id
_entity_poly.type
_entity_poly.pdbx_seq_one_letter_code
_entity_poly.pdbx_strand_id
1 'polypeptide(L)'
;MGLKTINYIWSAVISSFTAIAVVFLTTKANERISKKRLEEERKERYVLRLLSVREESYNKIYRSLIDLQNYLAPFINPGNEFLEYKDMDEFAPLSQFEQLSAIARTQEIWLHKESNIKINQLLTYLNQLNHEALEIAVTKMIESEGEKIDNGIDIQESAKLYIGEALSNIEELKDHIRKVSGGESLDKYVDGVTSWTK
;
A
#
# COMPACT_ATOMS: atom_id res chain seq x y z
N MET A 1 13.34 35.14 -77.24
CA MET A 1 12.19 34.68 -76.44
C MET A 1 12.43 33.37 -75.67
N GLY A 2 13.32 32.47 -76.11
CA GLY A 2 13.52 31.14 -75.47
C GLY A 2 14.22 31.09 -74.11
N LEU A 3 15.04 32.09 -73.73
CA LEU A 3 15.78 32.07 -72.45
C LEU A 3 14.87 32.30 -71.22
N LYS A 4 13.80 33.07 -71.36
CA LYS A 4 12.84 33.32 -70.27
C LYS A 4 11.97 32.10 -69.96
N THR A 5 11.58 31.35 -71.00
CA THR A 5 10.82 30.10 -70.84
C THR A 5 11.67 28.99 -70.24
N ILE A 6 12.95 28.88 -70.61
CA ILE A 6 13.88 27.92 -69.98
C ILE A 6 14.06 28.23 -68.49
N ASN A 7 14.29 29.49 -68.11
CA ASN A 7 14.41 29.87 -66.70
C ASN A 7 13.14 29.62 -65.89
N TYR A 8 11.95 29.79 -66.50
CA TYR A 8 10.67 29.50 -65.87
C TYR A 8 10.45 28.00 -65.65
N ILE A 9 10.84 27.15 -66.61
CA ILE A 9 10.76 25.69 -66.46
C ILE A 9 11.71 25.22 -65.35
N TRP A 10 12.94 25.73 -65.30
CA TRP A 10 13.89 25.40 -64.23
C TRP A 10 13.41 25.85 -62.85
N SER A 11 12.83 27.05 -62.72
CA SER A 11 12.29 27.52 -61.42
C SER A 11 11.07 26.71 -60.97
N ALA A 12 10.20 26.27 -61.90
CA ALA A 12 9.08 25.39 -61.61
C ALA A 12 9.54 23.99 -61.15
N VAL A 13 10.60 23.44 -61.77
CA VAL A 13 11.18 22.14 -61.37
C VAL A 13 11.85 22.24 -59.99
N ILE A 14 12.63 23.30 -59.74
CA ILE A 14 13.30 23.52 -58.45
C ILE A 14 12.26 23.69 -57.33
N SER A 15 11.21 24.49 -57.55
CA SER A 15 10.14 24.70 -56.56
C SER A 15 9.31 23.44 -56.28
N SER A 16 9.09 22.60 -57.29
CA SER A 16 8.41 21.30 -57.10
C SER A 16 9.28 20.34 -56.28
N PHE A 17 10.59 20.30 -56.55
CA PHE A 17 11.52 19.45 -55.80
C PHE A 17 11.67 19.90 -54.34
N THR A 18 11.74 21.22 -54.08
CA THR A 18 11.77 21.75 -52.71
C THR A 18 10.48 21.47 -51.97
N ALA A 19 9.31 21.58 -52.61
CA ALA A 19 8.04 21.22 -52.00
C ALA A 19 7.98 19.73 -51.60
N ILE A 20 8.42 18.83 -52.48
CA ILE A 20 8.49 17.38 -52.19
C ILE A 20 9.46 17.10 -51.05
N ALA A 21 10.65 17.73 -51.05
CA ALA A 21 11.63 17.58 -50.00
C ALA A 21 11.11 18.07 -48.63
N VAL A 22 10.39 19.19 -48.59
CA VAL A 22 9.78 19.73 -47.37
C VAL A 22 8.69 18.79 -46.84
N VAL A 23 7.82 18.26 -47.71
CA VAL A 23 6.79 17.28 -47.31
C VAL A 23 7.44 16.00 -46.77
N PHE A 24 8.50 15.51 -47.42
CA PHE A 24 9.24 14.34 -46.95
C PHE A 24 9.93 14.57 -45.59
N LEU A 25 10.57 15.72 -45.41
CA LEU A 25 11.23 16.07 -44.14
C LEU A 25 10.23 16.26 -43.00
N THR A 26 9.11 16.95 -43.26
CA THR A 26 8.05 17.18 -42.25
C THR A 26 7.35 15.89 -41.85
N THR A 27 7.05 15.00 -42.81
CA THR A 27 6.50 13.66 -42.51
C THR A 27 7.48 12.82 -41.68
N LYS A 28 8.77 12.80 -42.04
CA LYS A 28 9.80 12.11 -41.25
C LYS A 28 9.98 12.69 -39.85
N ALA A 29 9.89 14.02 -39.71
CA ALA A 29 9.93 14.68 -38.40
C ALA A 29 8.69 14.31 -37.55
N ASN A 30 7.49 14.35 -38.14
CA ASN A 30 6.25 13.95 -37.49
C ASN A 30 6.25 12.46 -37.08
N GLU A 31 6.79 11.57 -37.92
CA GLU A 31 6.98 10.15 -37.56
C GLU A 31 7.86 10.00 -36.32
N ARG A 32 8.96 10.75 -36.22
CA ARG A 32 9.86 10.70 -35.05
C ARG A 32 9.19 11.24 -33.79
N ILE A 33 8.47 12.36 -33.89
CA ILE A 33 7.73 12.94 -32.76
C ILE A 33 6.63 11.98 -32.29
N SER A 34 5.86 11.41 -33.22
CA SER A 34 4.81 10.44 -32.93
C SER A 34 5.37 9.19 -32.25
N LYS A 35 6.52 8.66 -32.72
CA LYS A 35 7.19 7.53 -32.08
C LYS A 35 7.63 7.84 -30.66
N LYS A 36 8.27 9.00 -30.42
CA LYS A 36 8.67 9.43 -29.08
C LYS A 36 7.48 9.53 -28.14
N ARG A 37 6.40 10.18 -28.59
CA ARG A 37 5.16 10.30 -27.84
C ARG A 37 4.56 8.93 -27.52
N LEU A 38 4.54 8.01 -28.48
CA LEU A 38 4.05 6.64 -28.25
C LEU A 38 4.90 5.88 -27.24
N GLU A 39 6.23 6.04 -27.27
CA GLU A 39 7.14 5.46 -26.28
C GLU A 39 6.92 6.05 -24.88
N GLU A 40 6.73 7.37 -24.78
CA GLU A 40 6.39 8.06 -23.53
C GLU A 40 5.05 7.56 -22.98
N GLU A 41 4.01 7.50 -23.80
CA GLU A 41 2.68 6.96 -23.42
C GLU A 41 2.75 5.48 -23.01
N ARG A 42 3.66 4.69 -23.60
CA ARG A 42 3.89 3.29 -23.17
C ARG A 42 4.57 3.24 -21.81
N LYS A 43 5.59 4.06 -21.57
CA LYS A 43 6.27 4.15 -20.27
C LYS A 43 5.32 4.61 -19.18
N GLU A 44 4.51 5.63 -19.46
CA GLU A 44 3.50 6.16 -18.54
C GLU A 44 2.48 5.09 -18.17
N ARG A 45 1.87 4.40 -19.16
CA ARG A 45 0.94 3.29 -18.89
C ARG A 45 1.58 2.18 -18.06
N TYR A 46 2.84 1.85 -18.33
CA TYR A 46 3.56 0.85 -17.56
C TYR A 46 3.74 1.29 -16.10
N VAL A 47 4.19 2.52 -15.87
CA VAL A 47 4.33 3.09 -14.53
C VAL A 47 3.00 3.13 -13.79
N LEU A 48 1.93 3.62 -14.43
CA LEU A 48 0.58 3.65 -13.85
C LEU A 48 0.08 2.25 -13.47
N ARG A 49 0.36 1.25 -14.31
CA ARG A 49 0.02 -0.15 -13.99
C ARG A 49 0.76 -0.64 -12.76
N LEU A 50 2.06 -0.35 -12.63
CA LEU A 50 2.83 -0.74 -11.45
C LEU A 50 2.36 -0.02 -10.18
N LEU A 51 2.01 1.26 -10.28
CA LEU A 51 1.45 2.03 -9.18
C LEU A 51 0.12 1.44 -8.71
N SER A 52 -0.77 1.10 -9.65
CA SER A 52 -2.07 0.48 -9.34
C SER A 52 -1.91 -0.86 -8.63
N VAL A 53 -0.97 -1.72 -9.06
CA VAL A 53 -0.70 -3.00 -8.38
C VAL A 53 -0.18 -2.75 -6.96
N ARG A 54 0.75 -1.80 -6.79
CA ARG A 54 1.29 -1.45 -5.47
C ARG A 54 0.20 -0.91 -4.54
N GLU A 55 -0.69 -0.07 -5.04
CA GLU A 55 -1.82 0.45 -4.28
C GLU A 55 -2.77 -0.67 -3.84
N GLU A 56 -3.06 -1.61 -4.74
CA GLU A 56 -3.86 -2.79 -4.41
C GLU A 56 -3.21 -3.63 -3.31
N SER A 57 -1.89 -3.84 -3.38
CA SER A 57 -1.10 -4.52 -2.35
C SER A 57 -1.20 -3.81 -0.99
N TYR A 58 -1.06 -2.48 -0.97
CA TYR A 58 -1.23 -1.69 0.25
C TYR A 58 -2.65 -1.77 0.82
N ASN A 59 -3.67 -1.73 -0.03
CA ASN A 59 -5.06 -1.87 0.39
C ASN A 59 -5.35 -3.23 1.04
N LYS A 60 -4.77 -4.31 0.51
CA LYS A 60 -4.88 -5.66 1.11
C LYS A 60 -4.27 -5.71 2.51
N ILE A 61 -3.07 -5.15 2.68
CA ILE A 61 -2.42 -5.06 3.99
C ILE A 61 -3.26 -4.19 4.93
N TYR A 62 -3.68 -3.01 4.50
CA TYR A 62 -4.44 -2.07 5.32
C TYR A 62 -5.75 -2.68 5.85
N ARG A 63 -6.48 -3.43 5.00
CA ARG A 63 -7.68 -4.16 5.44
C ARG A 63 -7.36 -5.23 6.48
N SER A 64 -6.32 -6.02 6.25
CA SER A 64 -5.88 -7.03 7.22
C SER A 64 -5.47 -6.42 8.57
N LEU A 65 -4.88 -5.23 8.56
CA LEU A 65 -4.55 -4.48 9.78
C LEU A 65 -5.79 -4.03 10.53
N ILE A 66 -6.84 -3.58 9.82
CA ILE A 66 -8.14 -3.25 10.43
C ILE A 66 -8.76 -4.49 11.06
N ASP A 67 -8.77 -5.61 10.35
CA ASP A 67 -9.36 -6.86 10.87
C ASP A 67 -8.63 -7.32 12.14
N LEU A 68 -7.30 -7.26 12.14
CA LEU A 68 -6.47 -7.55 13.31
C LEU A 68 -6.73 -6.56 14.46
N GLN A 69 -6.82 -5.27 14.18
CA GLN A 69 -7.13 -4.25 15.18
C GLN A 69 -8.49 -4.50 15.84
N ASN A 70 -9.52 -4.78 15.04
CA ASN A 70 -10.86 -5.06 15.53
C ASN A 70 -10.91 -6.34 16.37
N TYR A 71 -10.07 -7.32 16.05
CA TYR A 71 -9.91 -8.52 16.86
C TYR A 71 -9.23 -8.22 18.20
N LEU A 72 -8.16 -7.42 18.22
CA LEU A 72 -7.35 -7.14 19.41
C LEU A 72 -8.01 -6.15 20.38
N ALA A 73 -8.70 -5.14 19.87
CA ALA A 73 -9.22 -4.03 20.67
C ALA A 73 -10.12 -4.43 21.86
N PRO A 74 -11.03 -5.43 21.77
CA PRO A 74 -11.89 -5.83 22.88
C PRO A 74 -11.16 -6.45 24.08
N PHE A 75 -9.90 -6.87 23.92
CA PHE A 75 -9.10 -7.51 24.97
C PHE A 75 -8.27 -6.50 25.79
N ILE A 76 -8.22 -5.23 25.37
CA ILE A 76 -7.63 -4.14 26.14
C ILE A 76 -8.74 -3.24 26.66
N ASN A 77 -8.57 -2.72 27.87
CA ASN A 77 -9.54 -1.79 28.43
C ASN A 77 -9.40 -0.39 27.79
N PRO A 78 -10.37 0.07 26.98
CA PRO A 78 -10.30 1.38 26.35
C PRO A 78 -10.67 2.53 27.31
N GLY A 79 -11.03 2.25 28.57
CA GLY A 79 -11.59 3.24 29.49
C GLY A 79 -12.98 3.73 29.07
N ASN A 80 -13.64 3.00 28.17
CA ASN A 80 -14.96 3.33 27.64
C ASN A 80 -15.96 2.25 28.07
N GLU A 81 -16.95 2.66 28.84
CA GLU A 81 -18.01 1.83 29.42
C GLU A 81 -19.04 1.34 28.37
N PHE A 82 -19.00 1.88 27.15
CA PHE A 82 -19.89 1.46 26.05
C PHE A 82 -19.29 0.39 25.12
N LEU A 83 -18.02 0.01 25.31
CA LEU A 83 -17.37 -1.03 24.51
C LEU A 83 -17.48 -2.39 25.21
N GLU A 84 -17.84 -3.43 24.46
CA GLU A 84 -17.89 -4.80 24.99
C GLU A 84 -16.48 -5.36 25.18
N TYR A 85 -16.20 -5.81 26.39
CA TYR A 85 -14.92 -6.41 26.77
C TYR A 85 -14.96 -7.91 26.53
N LYS A 86 -13.87 -8.47 26.02
CA LYS A 86 -13.68 -9.92 25.95
C LYS A 86 -12.75 -10.38 27.06
N ASP A 87 -13.03 -11.58 27.56
CA ASP A 87 -12.15 -12.24 28.52
C ASP A 87 -10.85 -12.68 27.84
N MET A 88 -9.71 -12.52 28.50
CA MET A 88 -8.41 -12.98 28.01
C MET A 88 -8.37 -14.50 27.84
N ASP A 89 -9.26 -15.21 28.52
CA ASP A 89 -9.48 -16.63 28.35
C ASP A 89 -9.99 -17.04 26.95
N GLU A 90 -10.55 -16.09 26.19
CA GLU A 90 -11.00 -16.30 24.81
C GLU A 90 -9.94 -15.87 23.78
N PHE A 91 -8.76 -15.47 24.24
CA PHE A 91 -7.72 -14.91 23.38
C PHE A 91 -7.02 -16.00 22.55
N ALA A 92 -7.28 -15.99 21.24
CA ALA A 92 -6.74 -16.95 20.26
C ALA A 92 -6.17 -16.25 18.99
N PRO A 93 -5.04 -15.52 19.10
CA PRO A 93 -4.51 -14.66 18.02
C PRO A 93 -3.92 -15.40 16.82
N LEU A 94 -3.69 -16.73 16.91
CA LEU A 94 -2.97 -17.51 15.89
C LEU A 94 -3.58 -17.35 14.50
N SER A 95 -4.91 -17.43 14.40
CA SER A 95 -5.61 -17.29 13.12
C SER A 95 -5.37 -15.92 12.46
N GLN A 96 -5.28 -14.85 13.25
CA GLN A 96 -5.05 -13.50 12.73
C GLN A 96 -3.59 -13.28 12.35
N PHE A 97 -2.67 -13.88 13.11
CA PHE A 97 -1.27 -13.93 12.74
C PHE A 97 -1.05 -14.63 11.39
N GLU A 98 -1.64 -15.81 11.19
CA GLU A 98 -1.52 -16.56 9.95
C GLU A 98 -2.08 -15.79 8.75
N GLN A 99 -3.24 -15.14 8.91
CA GLN A 99 -3.84 -14.32 7.86
C GLN A 99 -2.94 -13.14 7.46
N LEU A 100 -2.47 -12.35 8.43
CA LEU A 100 -1.60 -11.22 8.14
C LEU A 100 -0.28 -11.67 7.53
N SER A 101 0.33 -12.73 8.05
CA SER A 101 1.58 -13.30 7.55
C SER A 101 1.45 -13.78 6.10
N ALA A 102 0.36 -14.48 5.76
CA ALA A 102 0.09 -14.93 4.40
C ALA A 102 -0.07 -13.76 3.42
N ILE A 103 -0.81 -12.71 3.82
CA ILE A 103 -0.98 -11.50 3.00
C ILE A 103 0.36 -10.77 2.84
N ALA A 104 1.09 -10.55 3.92
CA ALA A 104 2.40 -9.90 3.92
C ALA A 104 3.37 -10.58 2.95
N ARG A 105 3.49 -11.90 3.04
CA ARG A 105 4.36 -12.70 2.15
C ARG A 105 3.94 -12.60 0.69
N THR A 106 2.64 -12.60 0.41
CA THR A 106 2.13 -12.52 -0.97
C THR A 106 2.36 -11.14 -1.58
N GLN A 107 2.35 -10.08 -0.76
CA GLN A 107 2.49 -8.70 -1.22
C GLN A 107 3.92 -8.16 -1.15
N GLU A 108 4.86 -8.86 -0.48
CA GLU A 108 6.22 -8.40 -0.13
C GLU A 108 6.96 -7.66 -1.26
N ILE A 109 6.90 -8.20 -2.48
CA ILE A 109 7.63 -7.66 -3.65
C ILE A 109 7.11 -6.29 -4.13
N TRP A 110 5.87 -5.94 -3.77
CA TRP A 110 5.21 -4.72 -4.21
C TRP A 110 5.35 -3.58 -3.20
N LEU A 111 5.66 -3.92 -1.95
CA LEU A 111 5.73 -3.00 -0.83
C LEU A 111 7.10 -2.29 -0.76
N HIS A 112 7.10 -1.09 -0.19
CA HIS A 112 8.35 -0.41 0.14
C HIS A 112 9.10 -1.18 1.23
N LYS A 113 10.44 -1.14 1.17
CA LYS A 113 11.32 -1.80 2.14
C LYS A 113 10.97 -1.44 3.58
N GLU A 114 10.68 -0.16 3.84
CA GLU A 114 10.30 0.32 5.16
C GLU A 114 8.96 -0.29 5.64
N SER A 115 7.98 -0.40 4.75
CA SER A 115 6.71 -1.06 5.07
C SER A 115 6.93 -2.54 5.43
N ASN A 116 7.78 -3.25 4.68
CA ASN A 116 8.15 -4.64 5.00
C ASN A 116 8.83 -4.76 6.37
N ILE A 117 9.72 -3.82 6.73
CA ILE A 117 10.35 -3.79 8.06
C ILE A 117 9.29 -3.64 9.15
N LYS A 118 8.38 -2.67 9.01
CA LYS A 118 7.30 -2.42 9.99
C LYS A 118 6.34 -3.61 10.11
N ILE A 119 5.99 -4.25 8.99
CA ILE A 119 5.17 -5.46 8.99
C ILE A 119 5.88 -6.60 9.74
N ASN A 120 7.17 -6.81 9.49
CA ASN A 120 7.93 -7.86 10.16
C ASN A 120 8.10 -7.60 11.66
N GLN A 121 8.22 -6.33 12.07
CA GLN A 121 8.18 -5.95 13.48
C GLN A 121 6.83 -6.33 14.11
N LEU A 122 5.70 -5.96 13.48
CA LEU A 122 4.37 -6.36 13.94
C LEU A 122 4.20 -7.89 14.03
N LEU A 123 4.66 -8.63 13.02
CA LEU A 123 4.62 -10.10 13.03
C LEU A 123 5.44 -10.70 14.19
N THR A 124 6.52 -10.05 14.60
CA THR A 124 7.33 -10.48 15.75
C THR A 124 6.54 -10.33 17.06
N TYR A 125 5.87 -9.20 17.25
CA TYR A 125 4.99 -8.97 18.40
C TYR A 125 3.80 -9.95 18.42
N LEU A 126 3.18 -10.20 17.27
CA LEU A 126 2.10 -11.18 17.18
C LEU A 126 2.57 -12.61 17.50
N ASN A 127 3.82 -12.94 17.16
CA ASN A 127 4.39 -14.23 17.53
C ASN A 127 4.62 -14.35 19.04
N GLN A 128 5.02 -13.26 19.71
CA GLN A 128 5.08 -13.20 21.18
C GLN A 128 3.68 -13.33 21.78
N LEU A 129 2.68 -12.64 21.23
CA LEU A 129 1.27 -12.78 21.66
C LEU A 129 0.74 -14.21 21.53
N ASN A 130 1.11 -14.94 20.47
CA ASN A 130 0.74 -16.35 20.32
C ASN A 130 1.34 -17.21 21.45
N HIS A 131 2.54 -16.87 21.93
CA HIS A 131 3.16 -17.56 23.06
C HIS A 131 2.38 -17.31 24.35
N GLU A 132 2.08 -16.04 24.67
CA GLU A 132 1.29 -15.69 25.86
C GLU A 132 -0.11 -16.33 25.82
N ALA A 133 -0.77 -16.33 24.66
CA ALA A 133 -2.07 -16.96 24.48
C ALA A 133 -2.03 -18.47 24.74
N LEU A 134 -0.94 -19.14 24.35
CA LEU A 134 -0.73 -20.56 24.64
C LEU A 134 -0.54 -20.79 26.13
N GLU A 135 0.23 -19.95 26.82
CA GLU A 135 0.44 -20.05 28.27
C GLU A 135 -0.89 -19.88 29.03
N ILE A 136 -1.70 -18.89 28.67
CA ILE A 136 -3.04 -18.69 29.24
C ILE A 136 -3.90 -19.94 29.07
N ALA A 137 -3.91 -20.53 27.86
CA ALA A 137 -4.67 -21.73 27.57
C ALA A 137 -4.20 -22.94 28.39
N VAL A 138 -2.89 -23.12 28.56
CA VAL A 138 -2.30 -24.22 29.35
C VAL A 138 -2.62 -24.04 30.84
N THR A 139 -2.45 -22.84 31.40
CA THR A 139 -2.79 -22.55 32.80
C THR A 139 -4.25 -22.88 33.08
N LYS A 140 -5.17 -22.47 32.19
CA LYS A 140 -6.60 -22.79 32.31
C LYS A 140 -6.89 -24.28 32.26
N MET A 141 -6.18 -25.02 31.41
CA MET A 141 -6.31 -26.48 31.34
C MET A 141 -5.93 -27.13 32.67
N ILE A 142 -4.81 -26.72 33.28
CA ILE A 142 -4.35 -27.25 34.57
C ILE A 142 -5.32 -26.88 35.71
N GLU A 143 -5.81 -25.64 35.74
CA GLU A 143 -6.80 -25.20 36.72
C GLU A 143 -8.12 -25.98 36.64
N SER A 144 -8.53 -26.34 35.42
CA SER A 144 -9.72 -27.18 35.20
C SER A 144 -9.58 -28.60 35.75
N GLU A 145 -8.35 -29.09 35.93
CA GLU A 145 -8.02 -30.38 36.54
C GLU A 145 -7.94 -30.32 38.08
N GLY A 146 -8.14 -29.15 38.68
CA GLY A 146 -8.22 -28.95 40.12
C GLY A 146 -6.95 -28.45 40.80
N GLU A 147 -5.88 -28.18 40.04
CA GLU A 147 -4.65 -27.58 40.54
C GLU A 147 -4.68 -26.05 40.41
N LYS A 148 -4.64 -25.32 41.52
CA LYS A 148 -4.54 -23.85 41.49
C LYS A 148 -3.10 -23.43 41.21
N ILE A 149 -2.88 -22.69 40.12
CA ILE A 149 -1.59 -22.08 39.78
C ILE A 149 -1.68 -20.58 40.09
N ASP A 150 -0.85 -20.08 41.00
CA ASP A 150 -0.86 -18.66 41.43
C ASP A 150 -0.16 -17.69 40.44
N ASN A 151 0.02 -18.11 39.18
CA ASN A 151 0.75 -17.35 38.14
C ASN A 151 -0.16 -16.62 37.13
N GLY A 152 -1.47 -16.86 37.13
CA GLY A 152 -2.37 -16.38 36.06
C GLY A 152 -2.46 -14.86 35.91
N ILE A 153 -2.24 -14.09 36.98
CA ILE A 153 -2.33 -12.62 36.96
C ILE A 153 -1.17 -12.00 36.16
N ASP A 154 0.03 -12.58 36.22
CA ASP A 154 1.22 -12.01 35.54
C ASP A 154 1.14 -12.20 34.02
N ILE A 155 0.67 -13.38 33.58
CA ILE A 155 0.56 -13.74 32.16
C ILE A 155 -0.53 -12.92 31.46
N GLN A 156 -1.69 -12.70 32.10
CA GLN A 156 -2.76 -11.89 31.49
C GLN A 156 -2.35 -10.41 31.35
N GLU A 157 -1.61 -9.85 32.31
CA GLU A 157 -1.10 -8.48 32.22
C GLU A 157 0.01 -8.36 31.16
N SER A 158 0.91 -9.36 31.04
CA SER A 158 1.88 -9.48 29.95
C SER A 158 1.20 -9.49 28.58
N ALA A 159 0.17 -10.33 28.41
CA ALA A 159 -0.59 -10.40 27.17
C ALA A 159 -1.25 -9.04 26.83
N LYS A 160 -1.87 -8.35 27.79
CA LYS A 160 -2.42 -7.00 27.58
C LYS A 160 -1.36 -5.99 27.14
N LEU A 161 -0.15 -6.03 27.73
CA LEU A 161 0.95 -5.15 27.31
C LEU A 161 1.28 -5.35 25.83
N TYR A 162 1.49 -6.60 25.41
CA TYR A 162 1.80 -6.92 24.03
C TYR A 162 0.65 -6.60 23.06
N ILE A 163 -0.62 -6.74 23.48
CA ILE A 163 -1.76 -6.30 22.67
C ILE A 163 -1.68 -4.79 22.44
N GLY A 164 -1.28 -4.02 23.46
CA GLY A 164 -1.17 -2.57 23.39
C GLY A 164 -0.06 -2.14 22.45
N GLU A 165 1.09 -2.81 22.52
CA GLU A 165 2.21 -2.61 21.59
C GLU A 165 1.82 -2.97 20.15
N ALA A 166 1.11 -4.08 19.95
CA ALA A 166 0.61 -4.48 18.64
C ALA A 166 -0.36 -3.46 18.05
N LEU A 167 -1.32 -2.95 18.85
CA LEU A 167 -2.25 -1.91 18.43
C LEU A 167 -1.54 -0.61 18.06
N SER A 168 -0.53 -0.20 18.84
CA SER A 168 0.28 0.99 18.52
C SER A 168 1.04 0.80 17.19
N ASN A 169 1.66 -0.36 16.98
CA ASN A 169 2.36 -0.69 15.73
C ASN A 169 1.40 -0.74 14.52
N ILE A 170 0.17 -1.23 14.72
CA ILE A 170 -0.86 -1.23 13.68
C ILE A 170 -1.18 0.19 13.25
N GLU A 171 -1.40 1.12 14.18
CA GLU A 171 -1.67 2.53 13.83
C GLU A 171 -0.50 3.20 13.12
N GLU A 172 0.73 3.01 13.62
CA GLU A 172 1.92 3.53 12.94
C GLU A 172 2.07 3.00 11.51
N LEU A 173 1.78 1.71 11.31
CA LEU A 173 1.85 1.09 9.99
C LEU A 173 0.73 1.60 9.09
N LYS A 174 -0.50 1.74 9.59
CA LYS A 174 -1.62 2.35 8.86
C LYS A 174 -1.28 3.76 8.40
N ASP A 175 -0.71 4.58 9.28
CA ASP A 175 -0.28 5.95 8.96
C ASP A 175 0.85 5.97 7.93
N HIS A 176 1.84 5.08 8.08
CA HIS A 176 2.89 4.93 7.09
C HIS A 176 2.32 4.55 5.72
N ILE A 177 1.37 3.60 5.65
CA ILE A 177 0.69 3.20 4.42
C ILE A 177 -0.05 4.39 3.79
N ARG A 178 -0.79 5.19 4.58
CA ARG A 178 -1.48 6.39 4.09
C ARG A 178 -0.51 7.41 3.47
N LYS A 179 0.67 7.58 4.08
CA LYS A 179 1.73 8.45 3.56
C LYS A 179 2.27 7.96 2.22
N VAL A 180 2.69 6.70 2.16
CA VAL A 180 3.36 6.15 0.96
C VAL A 180 2.42 5.83 -0.19
N SER A 181 1.13 5.63 0.08
CA SER A 181 0.09 5.49 -0.95
C SER A 181 -0.39 6.83 -1.51
N GLY A 182 0.04 7.95 -0.93
CA GLY A 182 -0.35 9.29 -1.38
C GLY A 182 -1.71 9.76 -0.89
N GLY A 183 -2.34 9.04 0.07
CA GLY A 183 -3.60 9.44 0.69
C GLY A 183 -3.55 10.85 1.28
N GLU A 184 -2.47 11.20 1.98
CA GLU A 184 -2.29 12.56 2.52
C GLU A 184 -2.20 13.64 1.43
N SER A 185 -1.65 13.30 0.26
CA SER A 185 -1.55 14.25 -0.85
C SER A 185 -2.90 14.45 -1.53
N LEU A 186 -3.72 13.39 -1.59
CA LEU A 186 -5.10 13.45 -2.08
C LEU A 186 -5.97 14.31 -1.16
N ASP A 187 -5.90 14.08 0.16
CA ASP A 187 -6.66 14.84 1.16
C ASP A 187 -6.36 16.34 1.04
N LYS A 188 -5.07 16.73 0.97
CA LYS A 188 -4.65 18.12 0.77
C LYS A 188 -5.16 18.73 -0.54
N TYR A 189 -5.22 17.95 -1.61
CA TYR A 189 -5.76 18.41 -2.88
C TYR A 189 -7.26 18.66 -2.79
N VAL A 190 -8.02 17.76 -2.17
CA VAL A 190 -9.48 17.89 -1.99
C VAL A 190 -9.82 19.08 -1.10
N ASP A 191 -9.15 19.23 0.04
CA ASP A 191 -9.32 20.37 0.95
C ASP A 191 -8.89 21.69 0.29
N GLY A 192 -7.80 21.63 -0.47
CA GLY A 192 -7.31 22.72 -1.29
C GLY A 192 -8.22 23.10 -2.45
N VAL A 193 -9.10 22.23 -2.95
CA VAL A 193 -10.08 22.56 -4.00
C VAL A 193 -11.37 23.09 -3.38
N THR A 194 -11.83 22.49 -2.28
CA THR A 194 -13.08 22.88 -1.61
C THR A 194 -13.01 24.27 -0.96
N SER A 195 -11.81 24.71 -0.58
CA SER A 195 -11.54 26.08 -0.08
C SER A 195 -11.61 27.18 -1.16
N TRP A 196 -11.50 26.85 -2.45
CA TRP A 196 -11.66 27.83 -3.55
C TRP A 196 -13.10 27.96 -4.04
N THR A 197 -13.96 26.99 -3.69
CA THR A 197 -15.38 26.96 -4.07
C THR A 197 -16.31 27.56 -3.01
N LYS A 198 -15.77 28.09 -1.91
CA LYS A 198 -16.52 28.86 -0.89
C LYS A 198 -16.14 30.33 -0.95
#